data_AF-A0A346YJW9-F1
#
_entry.id   AF-A0A346YJW9-F1
#
_cell.length_a   1.000
_cell.length_b   1.000
_cell.length_c   1.000
_cell.angle_alpha   90.00
_cell.angle_beta   90.00
_cell.angle_gamma   90.00
#
_symmetry.space_group_name_H-M   'P 1'
#
loop_
_entity.id
_entity.type
_entity.pdbx_description
1 polymer ?
#
loop_
_entity_poly.entity_id
_entity_poly.type
_entity_poly.pdbx_seq_one_letter_code
_entity_poly.pdbx_strand_id
1 'polypeptide(L)'
;MDEFDRFDPSLFGTWTERVSYDGKAPAEDPALAGEVRRVLLEVKSADVPFDPADELRRLLNEMTVEMREQFSTFRRMRAAAEIALESGDEAAQKLARADVKAATDAMSLIVRTLEKVDGLQRQLAHDREMEAERVADEGGYEEAVREVEQLIEDRAQSLYRSRCIAAGIDPGEPGGRTGGPPQQPDTG
;
A
#
# COMPACT_ATOMS: atom_id res chain seq x y z
N MET A 1 14.95 34.62 -8.99
CA MET A 1 13.82 35.19 -8.23
C MET A 1 12.70 34.22 -8.53
N ASP A 2 12.50 33.30 -7.59
CA ASP A 2 12.07 31.94 -7.90
C ASP A 2 10.56 31.80 -8.09
N GLU A 3 10.20 30.94 -9.04
CA GLU A 3 8.86 30.55 -9.48
C GLU A 3 8.00 29.87 -8.38
N PHE A 4 8.56 29.73 -7.17
CA PHE A 4 7.94 29.08 -6.01
C PHE A 4 7.27 30.05 -5.02
N ASP A 5 7.37 31.37 -5.22
CA ASP A 5 6.74 32.40 -4.36
C ASP A 5 5.21 32.51 -4.53
N ARG A 6 4.61 31.65 -5.36
CA ARG A 6 3.15 31.58 -5.57
C ARG A 6 2.54 30.24 -5.16
N PHE A 7 3.17 29.56 -4.20
CA PHE A 7 2.52 28.44 -3.53
C PHE A 7 1.64 29.00 -2.41
N ASP A 8 0.33 29.12 -2.67
CA ASP A 8 -0.67 29.44 -1.65
C ASP A 8 -1.25 28.12 -1.09
N PRO A 9 -0.81 27.67 0.10
CA PRO A 9 -1.25 26.41 0.68
C PRO A 9 -2.74 26.42 1.04
N SER A 10 -3.39 27.60 1.08
CA SER A 10 -4.82 27.71 1.39
C SER A 10 -5.73 27.28 0.23
N LEU A 11 -5.19 27.20 -1.00
CA LEU A 11 -5.89 26.65 -2.17
C LEU A 11 -6.00 25.11 -2.13
N PHE A 12 -5.13 24.46 -1.37
CA PHE A 12 -5.17 23.02 -1.13
C PHE A 12 -5.74 22.83 0.27
N GLY A 13 -7.05 22.57 0.35
CA GLY A 13 -7.76 22.44 1.62
C GLY A 13 -6.97 21.59 2.61
N THR A 14 -6.73 22.12 3.81
CA THR A 14 -6.07 21.38 4.88
C THR A 14 -6.86 20.10 5.12
N TRP A 15 -6.19 18.94 5.05
CA TRP A 15 -6.82 17.68 5.40
C TRP A 15 -7.23 17.74 6.87
N THR A 16 -8.49 18.09 7.10
CA THR A 16 -9.06 18.11 8.44
C THR A 16 -8.97 16.70 8.99
N GLU A 17 -8.15 16.49 10.02
CA GLU A 17 -8.07 15.24 10.78
C GLU A 17 -9.44 14.82 11.35
N ARG A 18 -10.40 15.77 11.35
CA ARG A 18 -11.83 15.52 11.49
C ARG A 18 -12.63 16.39 10.53
N VAL A 19 -13.30 15.78 9.56
CA VAL A 19 -14.17 16.45 8.58
C VAL A 19 -15.19 17.33 9.30
N SER A 20 -15.14 18.64 9.11
CA SER A 20 -16.19 19.58 9.54
C SER A 20 -16.56 20.49 8.39
N TYR A 21 -17.53 20.06 7.59
CA TYR A 21 -18.21 20.96 6.66
C TYR A 21 -19.34 21.68 7.42
N ASP A 22 -19.21 23.01 7.48
CA ASP A 22 -20.27 24.02 7.62
C ASP A 22 -21.46 23.79 8.57
N GLY A 23 -21.34 23.03 9.66
CA GLY A 23 -22.36 22.98 10.73
C GLY A 23 -23.74 22.46 10.29
N LYS A 24 -23.93 22.12 9.02
CA LYS A 24 -24.88 21.14 8.56
C LYS A 24 -24.09 19.86 8.45
N ALA A 25 -24.31 18.94 9.38
CA ALA A 25 -23.92 17.56 9.14
C ALA A 25 -24.41 17.23 7.71
N PRO A 26 -23.53 16.86 6.75
CA PRO A 26 -24.03 16.30 5.52
C PRO A 26 -24.93 15.16 5.98
N ALA A 27 -26.20 15.20 5.60
CA ALA A 27 -27.13 14.15 5.95
C ALA A 27 -26.40 12.85 5.64
N GLU A 28 -26.04 12.10 6.69
CA GLU A 28 -25.34 10.84 6.54
C GLU A 28 -26.26 10.03 5.65
N ASP A 29 -25.93 9.90 4.38
CA ASP A 29 -26.73 9.08 3.49
C ASP A 29 -26.64 7.68 4.10
N PRO A 30 -27.72 7.17 4.71
CA PRO A 30 -27.65 5.93 5.46
C PRO A 30 -27.32 4.75 4.52
N ALA A 31 -27.58 4.90 3.22
CA ALA A 31 -27.16 3.95 2.21
C ALA A 31 -25.63 3.98 2.02
N LEU A 32 -25.05 5.17 1.86
CA LEU A 32 -23.59 5.34 1.73
C LEU A 32 -22.85 4.93 3.02
N ALA A 33 -23.38 5.29 4.19
CA ALA A 33 -22.83 4.87 5.47
C ALA A 33 -22.91 3.35 5.67
N GLY A 34 -23.99 2.72 5.19
CA GLY A 34 -24.16 1.27 5.17
C GLY A 34 -23.20 0.58 4.21
N GLU A 35 -22.94 1.18 3.05
CA GLU A 35 -22.02 0.68 2.03
C GLU A 35 -20.56 0.81 2.48
N VAL A 36 -20.15 1.97 3.00
CA VAL A 36 -18.83 2.17 3.60
C VAL A 36 -18.61 1.21 4.77
N ARG A 37 -19.60 1.02 5.65
CA ARG A 37 -19.50 0.05 6.75
C ARG A 37 -19.39 -1.38 6.23
N ARG A 38 -20.12 -1.73 5.16
CA ARG A 38 -20.05 -3.06 4.54
C ARG A 38 -18.69 -3.31 3.90
N VAL A 39 -18.17 -2.37 3.11
CA VAL A 39 -16.83 -2.45 2.52
C VAL A 39 -15.78 -2.57 3.61
N LEU A 40 -15.88 -1.77 4.69
CA LEU A 40 -14.93 -1.80 5.80
C LEU A 40 -15.03 -3.09 6.62
N LEU A 41 -16.22 -3.69 6.73
CA LEU A 41 -16.42 -5.01 7.32
C LEU A 41 -15.89 -6.12 6.40
N GLU A 42 -16.16 -6.07 5.09
CA GLU A 42 -15.64 -7.00 4.09
C GLU A 42 -14.11 -6.99 4.04
N VAL A 43 -13.48 -5.82 4.12
CA VAL A 43 -12.02 -5.67 4.24
C VAL A 43 -11.50 -6.25 5.56
N LYS A 44 -12.29 -6.23 6.64
CA LYS A 44 -11.92 -6.84 7.93
C LYS A 44 -12.19 -8.34 8.01
N SER A 45 -13.15 -8.85 7.24
CA SER A 45 -13.54 -10.27 7.18
C SER A 45 -12.90 -11.02 6.02
N ALA A 46 -12.28 -10.31 5.08
CA ALA A 46 -11.22 -10.90 4.27
C ALA A 46 -10.18 -11.38 5.28
N ASP A 47 -9.98 -12.70 5.34
CA ASP A 47 -8.83 -13.32 5.98
C ASP A 47 -7.59 -12.79 5.24
N VAL A 48 -7.18 -11.56 5.57
CA VAL A 48 -5.92 -11.00 5.11
C VAL A 48 -4.87 -11.91 5.73
N PRO A 49 -4.12 -12.66 4.91
CA PRO A 49 -3.09 -13.55 5.43
C PRO A 49 -2.19 -12.71 6.34
N PHE A 50 -1.90 -13.24 7.52
CA PHE A 50 -0.95 -12.63 8.41
C PHE A 50 0.38 -12.51 7.66
N ASP A 51 0.76 -11.29 7.28
CA ASP A 51 2.05 -11.00 6.66
C ASP A 51 3.07 -10.69 7.78
N PRO A 52 4.07 -11.56 8.00
CA PRO A 52 5.13 -11.31 8.99
C PRO A 52 5.87 -9.99 8.75
N ALA A 53 5.96 -9.52 7.50
CA ALA A 53 6.60 -8.24 7.19
C ALA A 53 5.79 -7.04 7.70
N ASP A 54 4.46 -7.16 7.76
CA ASP A 54 3.59 -6.14 8.33
C ASP A 54 3.63 -6.11 9.86
N GLU A 55 3.73 -7.27 10.51
CA GLU A 55 3.97 -7.35 11.95
C GLU A 55 5.32 -6.71 12.32
N LEU A 56 6.38 -7.07 11.61
CA LEU A 56 7.71 -6.49 11.82
C LEU A 56 7.69 -4.96 11.64
N ARG A 57 6.98 -4.45 10.62
CA ARG A 57 6.83 -3.00 10.42
C ARG A 57 6.12 -2.32 11.60
N ARG A 58 5.06 -2.93 12.14
CA ARG A 58 4.37 -2.40 13.34
C ARG A 58 5.32 -2.36 14.54
N LEU A 59 6.05 -3.45 14.79
CA LEU A 59 7.03 -3.52 15.86
C LEU A 59 8.12 -2.44 15.73
N LEU A 60 8.67 -2.24 14.54
CA LEU A 60 9.68 -1.20 14.28
C LEU A 60 9.13 0.22 14.53
N ASN A 61 7.86 0.47 14.21
CA ASN A 61 7.19 1.73 14.51
C ASN A 61 6.99 1.93 16.02
N GLU A 62 6.53 0.91 16.74
CA GLU A 62 6.37 0.95 18.20
C GLU A 62 7.72 1.22 18.87
N MET A 63 8.78 0.53 18.45
CA MET A 63 10.14 0.78 18.92
C MET A 63 10.58 2.23 18.65
N THR A 64 10.24 2.80 17.48
CA THR A 64 10.59 4.19 17.16
C THR A 64 9.89 5.18 18.10
N VAL A 65 8.61 4.93 18.41
CA VAL A 65 7.84 5.74 19.37
C VAL A 65 8.46 5.65 20.76
N GLU A 66 8.75 4.44 21.23
CA GLU A 66 9.33 4.21 22.55
C GLU A 66 10.73 4.84 22.66
N MET A 67 11.58 4.66 21.66
CA MET A 67 12.94 5.24 21.63
C MET A 67 12.89 6.78 21.65
N ARG A 68 11.90 7.41 21.00
CA ARG A 68 11.69 8.87 21.07
C ARG A 68 11.33 9.32 22.49
N GLU A 69 10.49 8.56 23.18
CA GLU A 69 10.14 8.84 24.57
C GLU A 69 11.35 8.70 25.49
N GLN A 70 12.12 7.61 25.34
CA GLN A 70 13.37 7.39 26.07
C GLN A 70 14.38 8.51 25.80
N PHE A 71 14.54 8.94 24.55
CA PHE A 71 15.42 10.05 24.17
C PHE A 71 15.00 11.35 24.89
N SER A 72 13.70 11.63 24.95
CA SER A 72 13.17 12.79 25.67
C SER A 72 13.51 12.72 27.17
N THR A 73 13.45 11.53 27.77
CA THR A 73 13.79 11.27 29.17
C THR A 73 15.26 11.52 29.43
N PHE A 74 16.17 10.95 28.64
CA PHE A 74 17.60 11.19 28.80
C PHE A 74 17.97 12.65 28.56
N ARG A 75 17.30 13.34 27.63
CA ARG A 75 17.49 14.79 27.44
C ARG A 75 17.14 15.59 28.69
N ARG A 76 16.03 15.25 29.36
CA ARG A 76 15.63 15.87 30.64
C ARG A 76 16.61 15.53 31.76
N MET A 77 17.05 14.28 31.85
CA MET A 77 18.05 13.86 32.84
C MET A 77 19.37 14.62 32.68
N ARG A 78 19.85 14.77 31.43
CA ARG A 78 21.06 15.53 31.12
C ARG A 78 20.93 16.99 31.55
N ALA A 79 19.82 17.64 31.22
CA ALA A 79 19.58 19.03 31.62
C ALA A 79 19.50 19.21 33.15
N ALA A 80 18.87 18.26 33.85
CA ALA A 80 18.82 18.29 35.32
C ALA A 80 20.22 18.09 35.95
N ALA A 81 21.02 17.19 35.39
CA ALA A 81 22.39 16.98 35.82
C ALA A 81 23.29 18.18 35.52
N GLU A 82 23.11 18.85 34.36
CA GLU A 82 23.79 20.10 34.02
C GLU A 82 23.52 21.20 35.06
N ILE A 83 22.27 21.33 35.54
CA ILE A 83 21.93 22.26 36.63
C ILE A 83 22.62 21.86 37.94
N ALA A 84 22.68 20.57 38.25
CA ALA A 84 23.33 20.08 39.47
C ALA A 84 24.86 20.33 39.48
N LEU A 85 25.50 20.50 38.31
CA LEU A 85 26.91 20.88 38.22
C LEU A 85 27.19 22.29 38.75
N GLU A 86 26.19 23.16 38.77
CA GLU A 86 26.31 24.51 39.31
C GLU A 86 26.22 24.53 40.84
N SER A 87 25.89 23.40 41.47
CA SER A 87 25.88 23.28 42.92
C SER A 87 27.30 23.42 43.50
N GLY A 88 27.46 24.08 44.64
CA GLY A 88 28.76 24.26 45.30
C GLY A 88 29.32 23.01 45.99
N ASP A 89 28.65 21.86 45.89
CA ASP A 89 29.04 20.59 46.51
C ASP A 89 29.85 19.72 45.52
N GLU A 90 31.11 19.46 45.85
CA GLU A 90 32.03 18.68 45.02
C GLU A 90 31.55 17.23 44.81
N ALA A 91 30.90 16.61 45.81
CA ALA A 91 30.37 15.26 45.68
C ALA A 91 29.18 15.23 44.71
N ALA A 92 28.26 16.19 44.84
CA ALA A 92 27.14 16.36 43.92
C ALA A 92 27.61 16.66 42.48
N GLN A 93 28.63 17.52 42.31
CA GLN A 93 29.20 17.80 41.01
C GLN A 93 29.82 16.56 40.34
N LYS A 94 30.51 15.70 41.10
CA LYS A 94 31.08 14.46 40.56
C LYS A 94 29.99 13.51 40.06
N LEU A 95 28.92 13.36 40.83
CA LEU A 95 27.76 12.55 40.44
C LEU A 95 27.10 13.13 39.18
N ALA A 96 26.86 14.44 39.15
CA ALA A 96 26.25 15.12 38.01
C ALA A 96 27.08 14.98 36.72
N ARG A 97 28.41 14.99 36.79
CA ARG A 97 29.28 14.74 35.60
C ARG A 97 29.10 13.32 35.07
N ALA A 98 28.98 12.34 35.96
CA ALA A 98 28.73 10.96 35.58
C ALA A 98 27.35 10.82 34.90
N ASP A 99 26.32 11.48 35.45
CA ASP A 99 24.97 11.46 34.88
C ASP A 99 24.90 12.14 33.50
N VAL A 100 25.54 13.30 33.32
CA VAL A 100 25.64 13.96 32.01
C VAL A 100 26.28 13.04 30.97
N LYS A 101 27.36 12.35 31.36
CA LYS A 101 28.04 11.40 30.48
C LYS A 101 27.15 10.21 30.14
N ALA A 102 26.55 9.58 31.15
CA ALA A 102 25.67 8.42 30.96
C ALA A 102 24.47 8.76 30.07
N ALA A 103 23.83 9.91 30.29
CA ALA A 103 22.72 10.38 29.47
C ALA A 103 23.17 10.65 28.03
N THR A 104 24.35 11.24 27.81
CA THR A 104 24.88 11.51 26.46
C THR A 104 25.23 10.22 25.71
N ASP A 105 25.84 9.24 26.40
CA ASP A 105 26.17 7.94 25.82
C ASP A 105 24.88 7.16 25.46
N ALA A 106 23.85 7.21 26.32
CA ALA A 106 22.54 6.62 26.05
C ALA A 106 21.82 7.28 24.87
N MET A 107 21.82 8.62 24.79
CA MET A 107 21.25 9.35 23.65
C MET A 107 21.94 8.96 22.33
N SER A 108 23.27 8.82 22.35
CA SER A 108 24.04 8.41 21.16
C SER A 108 23.76 6.96 20.75
N LEU A 109 23.49 6.08 21.71
CA LEU A 109 23.04 4.71 21.43
C LEU A 109 21.65 4.71 20.79
N ILE A 110 20.71 5.49 21.32
CA ILE A 110 19.35 5.60 20.78
C ILE A 110 19.37 6.08 19.33
N VAL A 111 20.12 7.14 19.02
CA VAL A 111 20.23 7.65 17.64
C VAL A 111 20.74 6.58 16.68
N ARG A 112 21.82 5.86 17.05
CA ARG A 112 22.34 4.76 16.21
C ARG A 112 21.34 3.62 16.03
N THR A 113 20.51 3.35 17.04
CA THR A 113 19.45 2.35 16.92
C THR A 113 18.34 2.83 15.98
N LEU A 114 17.94 4.11 16.07
CA LEU A 114 16.94 4.71 15.18
C LEU A 114 17.41 4.73 13.72
N GLU A 115 18.69 5.01 13.47
CA GLU A 115 19.28 4.92 12.12
C GLU A 115 19.18 3.49 11.54
N LYS A 116 19.41 2.46 12.37
CA LYS A 116 19.24 1.06 11.94
C LYS A 116 17.77 0.72 11.67
N VAL A 117 16.86 1.18 12.52
CA VAL A 117 15.41 0.98 12.33
C VAL A 117 14.94 1.64 11.04
N ASP A 118 15.37 2.88 10.75
CA ASP A 118 15.07 3.56 9.48
C ASP A 118 15.58 2.75 8.28
N GLY A 119 16.82 2.26 8.35
CA GLY A 119 17.37 1.40 7.31
C GLY A 119 16.55 0.13 7.08
N LEU A 120 16.12 -0.55 8.15
CA LEU A 120 15.26 -1.74 8.06
C LEU A 120 13.89 -1.41 7.46
N GLN A 121 13.29 -0.28 7.82
CA GLN A 121 11.99 0.14 7.28
C GLN A 121 12.07 0.46 5.79
N ARG A 122 13.14 1.11 5.34
CA ARG A 122 13.40 1.34 3.91
C ARG A 122 13.56 0.03 3.16
N GLN A 123 14.32 -0.91 3.72
CA GLN A 123 14.50 -2.24 3.12
C GLN A 123 13.17 -2.97 3.00
N LEU A 124 12.34 -3.02 4.05
CA LEU A 124 11.03 -3.66 4.02
C LEU A 124 10.07 -2.99 3.02
N ALA A 125 10.17 -1.67 2.83
CA ALA A 125 9.38 -0.97 1.82
C ALA A 125 9.81 -1.41 0.41
N HIS A 126 11.12 -1.48 0.16
CA HIS A 126 11.67 -1.94 -1.10
C HIS A 126 11.34 -3.41 -1.39
N ASP A 127 11.50 -4.30 -0.41
CA ASP A 127 11.20 -5.73 -0.56
C ASP A 127 9.72 -5.94 -0.93
N ARG A 128 8.82 -5.14 -0.35
CA ARG A 128 7.38 -5.21 -0.66
C ARG A 128 7.07 -4.71 -2.07
N GLU A 129 7.78 -3.70 -2.56
CA GLU A 129 7.68 -3.22 -3.94
C GLU A 129 8.19 -4.26 -4.95
N MET A 130 9.36 -4.85 -4.68
CA MET A 130 9.94 -5.92 -5.51
C MET A 130 9.05 -7.16 -5.56
N GLU A 131 8.44 -7.52 -4.43
CA GLU A 131 7.48 -8.64 -4.37
C GLU A 131 6.23 -8.35 -5.22
N ALA A 132 5.69 -7.13 -5.13
CA ALA A 132 4.55 -6.72 -5.93
C ALA A 132 4.87 -6.72 -7.43
N GLU A 133 6.07 -6.27 -7.82
CA GLU A 133 6.56 -6.34 -9.20
C GLU A 133 6.69 -7.79 -9.67
N ARG A 134 7.30 -8.67 -8.87
CA ARG A 134 7.43 -10.09 -9.22
C ARG A 134 6.07 -10.78 -9.41
N VAL A 135 5.11 -10.53 -8.51
CA VAL A 135 3.76 -11.09 -8.63
C VAL A 135 3.05 -10.56 -9.88
N ALA A 136 3.21 -9.27 -10.20
CA ALA A 136 2.67 -8.68 -11.41
C ALA A 136 3.28 -9.30 -12.69
N ASP A 137 4.58 -9.54 -12.69
CA ASP A 137 5.29 -10.16 -13.80
C ASP A 137 4.95 -11.65 -13.97
N GLU A 138 4.83 -12.42 -12.88
CA GLU A 138 4.59 -13.87 -12.91
C GLU A 138 3.12 -14.23 -13.22
N GLY A 139 2.14 -13.41 -12.83
CA GLY A 139 0.72 -13.71 -13.01
C GLY A 139 -0.03 -12.77 -13.95
N GLY A 140 0.32 -11.49 -13.96
CA GLY A 140 -0.53 -10.45 -14.53
C GLY A 140 -0.57 -10.44 -16.05
N TYR A 141 0.58 -10.62 -16.72
CA TYR A 141 0.65 -10.47 -18.17
C TYR A 141 -0.03 -11.64 -18.90
N GLU A 142 0.34 -12.88 -18.59
CA GLU A 142 -0.21 -14.05 -19.29
C GLU A 142 -1.70 -14.27 -18.98
N GLU A 143 -2.14 -13.96 -17.76
CA GLU A 143 -3.54 -14.06 -17.38
C GLU A 143 -4.39 -12.96 -18.05
N ALA A 144 -3.90 -11.72 -18.10
CA ALA A 144 -4.57 -10.65 -18.83
C ALA A 144 -4.66 -10.92 -20.34
N VAL A 145 -3.61 -11.50 -20.94
CA VAL A 145 -3.65 -11.91 -22.35
C VAL A 145 -4.74 -12.96 -22.56
N ARG A 146 -4.83 -13.97 -21.70
CA ARG A 146 -5.84 -15.04 -21.82
C ARG A 146 -7.26 -14.49 -21.66
N GLU A 147 -7.48 -13.56 -20.74
CA GLU A 147 -8.78 -12.91 -20.55
C GLU A 147 -9.19 -12.12 -21.80
N VAL A 148 -8.25 -11.35 -22.38
CA VAL A 148 -8.50 -10.60 -23.61
C VAL A 148 -8.79 -11.53 -24.79
N GLU A 149 -8.05 -12.63 -24.92
CA GLU A 149 -8.30 -13.65 -25.95
C GLU A 149 -9.71 -14.24 -25.82
N GLN A 150 -10.16 -14.57 -24.61
CA GLN A 150 -11.52 -15.06 -24.37
C GLN A 150 -12.59 -14.02 -24.73
N LEU A 151 -12.39 -12.76 -24.35
CA LEU A 151 -13.31 -11.68 -24.73
C LEU A 151 -13.41 -11.51 -26.25
N ILE A 152 -12.28 -11.61 -26.96
CA ILE A 152 -12.25 -11.54 -28.42
C ILE A 152 -13.02 -12.71 -29.02
N GLU A 153 -12.80 -13.93 -28.53
CA GLU A 153 -13.49 -15.14 -29.01
C GLU A 153 -15.01 -15.05 -28.79
N ASP A 154 -15.45 -14.68 -27.58
CA ASP A 154 -16.86 -14.50 -27.24
C ASP A 154 -17.51 -13.43 -28.12
N ARG A 155 -16.80 -12.31 -28.33
CA ARG A 155 -17.29 -11.22 -29.18
C ARG A 155 -17.37 -11.65 -30.64
N ALA A 156 -16.36 -12.36 -31.15
CA ALA A 156 -16.34 -12.89 -32.50
C ALA A 156 -17.49 -13.88 -32.71
N GLN A 157 -17.73 -14.78 -31.75
CA GLN A 157 -18.80 -15.76 -31.80
C GLN A 157 -20.19 -15.08 -31.77
N SER A 158 -20.35 -14.05 -30.94
CA SER A 158 -21.57 -13.24 -30.88
C SER A 158 -21.85 -12.51 -32.21
N LEU A 159 -20.83 -11.91 -32.80
CA LEU A 159 -20.93 -11.24 -34.10
C LEU A 159 -21.20 -12.23 -35.24
N TYR A 160 -20.56 -13.40 -35.21
CA TYR A 160 -20.81 -14.48 -36.17
C TYR A 160 -22.26 -14.94 -36.11
N ARG A 161 -22.77 -15.27 -34.92
CA ARG A 161 -24.19 -15.64 -34.71
C ARG A 161 -25.13 -14.55 -35.23
N SER A 162 -24.85 -13.29 -34.90
CA SER A 162 -25.66 -12.16 -35.36
C SER A 162 -25.68 -12.04 -36.89
N ARG A 163 -24.54 -12.28 -37.56
CA ARG A 163 -24.45 -12.26 -39.03
C ARG A 163 -25.12 -13.47 -39.68
N CYS A 164 -25.00 -14.67 -39.11
CA CYS A 164 -25.69 -15.87 -39.59
C CYS A 164 -27.21 -15.68 -39.55
N ILE A 165 -27.74 -15.17 -38.43
CA ILE A 165 -29.15 -14.84 -38.28
C ILE A 165 -29.59 -13.81 -39.33
N ALA A 166 -28.81 -12.73 -39.52
CA ALA A 166 -29.10 -11.70 -40.52
C ALA A 166 -29.06 -12.23 -41.97
N ALA A 167 -28.23 -13.24 -42.24
CA ALA A 167 -28.11 -13.90 -43.55
C ALA A 167 -29.10 -15.07 -43.75
N GLY A 168 -29.90 -15.41 -42.74
CA GLY A 168 -30.82 -16.56 -42.77
C GLY A 168 -30.11 -17.92 -42.77
N ILE A 169 -28.85 -17.97 -42.34
CA ILE A 169 -28.04 -19.20 -42.21
C ILE A 169 -28.19 -19.71 -40.78
N ASP A 170 -28.53 -20.99 -40.59
CA ASP A 170 -28.54 -21.62 -39.27
C ASP A 170 -27.09 -21.83 -38.78
N PRO A 171 -26.65 -21.14 -37.70
CA PRO A 171 -25.29 -21.30 -37.18
C PRO A 171 -25.04 -22.65 -36.49
N GLY A 172 -26.07 -23.52 -36.36
CA GLY A 172 -25.99 -24.83 -35.72
C GLY A 172 -25.65 -26.01 -36.64
N GLU A 173 -25.64 -25.84 -37.97
CA GLU A 173 -25.24 -26.92 -38.88
C GLU A 173 -23.72 -26.91 -39.15
N PRO A 174 -22.96 -27.94 -38.72
CA PRO A 174 -21.60 -28.11 -39.20
C PRO A 174 -21.68 -28.35 -40.70
N GLY A 175 -21.04 -27.46 -41.48
CA GLY A 175 -21.08 -27.43 -42.94
C GLY A 175 -21.18 -28.82 -43.56
N GLY A 176 -22.40 -29.16 -44.01
CA GLY A 176 -22.69 -30.40 -44.69
C GLY A 176 -21.84 -30.51 -45.94
N ARG A 177 -20.98 -31.54 -45.96
CA ARG A 177 -20.27 -32.03 -47.15
C ARG A 177 -21.22 -32.07 -48.34
N THR A 178 -21.03 -31.19 -49.31
CA THR A 178 -21.55 -31.34 -50.68
C THR A 178 -20.43 -31.15 -51.69
N GLY A 179 -19.33 -31.89 -51.49
CA GLY A 179 -18.41 -32.25 -52.57
C GLY A 179 -18.68 -33.70 -52.94
N GLY A 180 -19.57 -33.93 -53.91
CA GLY A 180 -19.77 -35.28 -54.47
C GLY A 180 -18.47 -35.80 -55.08
N PRO A 181 -18.14 -37.10 -54.91
CA PRO A 181 -16.93 -37.65 -55.50
C PRO A 181 -17.02 -37.61 -57.04
N PRO A 182 -15.93 -37.28 -57.76
CA PRO A 182 -15.92 -37.28 -59.21
C PRO A 182 -16.09 -38.71 -59.74
N GLN A 183 -17.06 -38.86 -60.63
CA GLN A 183 -17.36 -40.10 -61.35
C GLN A 183 -16.19 -40.43 -62.29
N GLN A 184 -15.57 -41.60 -62.11
CA GLN A 184 -14.57 -42.11 -63.06
C GLN A 184 -15.26 -42.50 -64.38
N PRO A 185 -14.73 -42.10 -65.54
CA PRO A 185 -15.23 -42.60 -66.81
C PRO A 185 -14.76 -44.03 -67.04
N ASP A 186 -15.76 -44.87 -67.29
CA ASP A 186 -15.67 -46.23 -67.80
C ASP A 186 -15.16 -46.20 -69.25
N THR A 187 -14.02 -46.84 -69.52
CA THR A 187 -13.59 -47.16 -70.89
C THR A 187 -13.08 -48.58 -70.91
N GLY A 188 -13.90 -49.47 -71.49
CA GLY A 188 -13.49 -50.82 -71.90
C GLY A 188 -12.60 -50.86 -73.13
#